data_AF-A0A1I7NQM3-F1
#
_entry.id   AF-A0A1I7NQM3-F1
#
_cell.length_a   1.000
_cell.length_b   1.000
_cell.length_c   1.000
_cell.angle_alpha   90.00
_cell.angle_beta   90.00
_cell.angle_gamma   90.00
#
_symmetry.space_group_name_H-M   'P 1'
#
loop_
_entity.id
_entity.type
_entity.pdbx_description
1 polymer ?
#
loop_
_entity_poly.entity_id
_entity_poly.type
_entity_poly.pdbx_seq_one_letter_code
_entity_poly.pdbx_strand_id
1 'polypeptide(L)'
;MRRLKISRLPTAAVVAMAAAGATGLTLAWKSSVFTPRTDASFSTASADARWGGSYMPNLPVVDQDGNKFRFYDDLIKGRKVIINFIYTSCSQICPLTTSRLAILQEKLGDTVGRDFFMYSITIDPEHDGPAELKKHADAFHVGPGWRFLTGKPEDIAEIRYKLGERSKTLNDHKQEILLGNDATGSWSRDSVFGDVDQLALTIRSMDPDFRVSDALVASAAEPAGVELAPGQMLFASMCAGCHTIGGGDRTGPDLKNVASRRDHSWLQNFISRPDQMFARLDPIATSLAQRYTAVRMPNLGLSLSDAEDVISYVASVSQPQPSTHVVAHDLKGTQRSPE
;
A
#
# COMPACT_ATOMS: atom_id res chain seq x y z
N MET A 1 38.99 -28.15 71.18
CA MET A 1 37.96 -28.78 72.04
C MET A 1 36.92 -29.46 71.16
N ARG A 2 36.63 -30.74 71.46
CA ARG A 2 35.36 -31.52 71.36
C ARG A 2 34.37 -31.23 70.22
N ARG A 3 33.69 -32.19 69.59
CA ARG A 3 33.61 -33.68 69.62
C ARG A 3 32.69 -34.07 68.43
N LEU A 4 32.93 -35.26 67.89
CA LEU A 4 32.11 -36.01 66.93
C LEU A 4 30.60 -36.00 67.20
N LYS A 5 29.80 -36.21 66.14
CA LYS A 5 28.78 -37.28 66.15
C LYS A 5 28.66 -37.96 64.77
N ILE A 6 28.94 -39.26 64.79
CA ILE A 6 28.70 -40.28 63.77
C ILE A 6 27.35 -40.93 64.07
N SER A 7 26.53 -41.23 63.06
CA SER A 7 25.73 -42.47 62.89
C SER A 7 24.65 -42.25 61.83
N ARG A 8 24.19 -43.18 60.99
CA ARG A 8 24.51 -44.58 60.66
C ARG A 8 23.68 -44.86 59.39
N LEU A 9 24.22 -45.67 58.47
CA LEU A 9 23.49 -46.31 57.34
C LEU A 9 22.41 -47.28 57.84
N PRO A 10 21.48 -47.71 56.99
CA PRO A 10 21.60 -49.03 56.34
C PRO A 10 21.04 -48.99 54.89
N THR A 11 21.17 -49.91 53.92
CA THR A 11 21.75 -51.26 53.76
C THR A 11 21.64 -51.62 52.26
N ALA A 12 22.55 -52.50 51.81
CA ALA A 12 22.45 -53.43 50.66
C ALA A 12 22.40 -52.83 49.23
N ALA A 13 23.48 -52.90 48.43
CA ALA A 13 24.06 -54.08 47.73
C ALA A 13 23.21 -54.47 46.49
N VAL A 14 23.73 -54.63 45.27
CA VAL A 14 24.73 -55.62 44.80
C VAL A 14 25.00 -55.34 43.29
N VAL A 15 26.29 -55.28 42.87
CA VAL A 15 26.97 -55.96 41.72
C VAL A 15 26.35 -55.84 40.30
N ALA A 16 27.03 -55.63 39.16
CA ALA A 16 28.41 -55.90 38.73
C ALA A 16 28.79 -54.99 37.54
N MET A 17 30.07 -54.62 37.45
CA MET A 17 30.72 -54.34 36.17
C MET A 17 31.31 -55.66 35.64
N ALA A 18 31.01 -55.99 34.39
CA ALA A 18 31.82 -56.91 33.60
C ALA A 18 32.20 -56.21 32.29
N ALA A 19 33.50 -56.00 32.10
CA ALA A 19 34.08 -55.52 30.86
C ALA A 19 34.22 -56.68 29.87
N ALA A 20 33.85 -56.47 28.61
CA ALA A 20 34.39 -57.23 27.48
C ALA A 20 34.16 -56.50 26.16
N GLY A 21 35.27 -56.19 25.47
CA GLY A 21 35.45 -56.53 24.07
C GLY A 21 34.71 -55.70 23.02
N ALA A 22 35.46 -54.84 22.35
CA ALA A 22 35.08 -54.22 21.08
C ALA A 22 34.73 -55.25 20.00
N THR A 23 33.54 -55.14 19.42
CA THR A 23 33.21 -55.60 18.06
C THR A 23 32.24 -54.61 17.45
N GLY A 24 32.57 -54.13 16.25
CA GLY A 24 31.84 -53.07 15.57
C GLY A 24 30.41 -53.43 15.23
N LEU A 25 29.48 -52.54 15.57
CA LEU A 25 28.20 -52.41 14.90
C LEU A 25 28.12 -50.99 14.35
N THR A 26 28.30 -50.85 13.04
CA THR A 26 27.86 -49.67 12.31
C THR A 26 26.34 -49.62 12.38
N LEU A 27 25.78 -48.82 13.30
CA LEU A 27 24.37 -48.45 13.24
C LEU A 27 24.19 -47.58 12.01
N ALA A 28 23.68 -48.18 10.94
CA ALA A 28 23.17 -47.47 9.79
C ALA A 28 22.02 -46.55 10.25
N TRP A 29 22.30 -45.26 10.38
CA TRP A 29 21.26 -44.24 10.40
C TRP A 29 20.54 -44.30 9.05
N LYS A 30 19.40 -44.98 9.03
CA LYS A 30 18.41 -44.83 7.96
C LYS A 30 17.89 -43.40 8.02
N SER A 31 18.49 -42.54 7.22
CA SER A 31 17.92 -41.25 6.86
C SER A 31 16.51 -41.52 6.33
N SER A 32 15.51 -41.09 7.10
CA SER A 32 14.14 -41.01 6.59
C SER A 32 14.14 -39.85 5.60
N VAL A 33 14.43 -40.17 4.34
CA VAL A 33 14.24 -39.23 3.23
C VAL A 33 12.74 -38.97 3.15
N PHE A 34 12.35 -37.79 3.59
CA PHE A 34 11.01 -37.27 3.41
C PHE A 34 10.79 -37.13 1.90
N THR A 35 10.11 -38.11 1.32
CA THR A 35 9.69 -38.04 -0.08
C THR A 35 8.53 -37.06 -0.12
N PRO A 36 8.65 -35.91 -0.82
CA PRO A 36 7.52 -35.02 -0.98
C PRO A 36 6.46 -35.79 -1.76
N ARG A 37 5.28 -35.91 -1.15
CA ARG A 37 4.11 -36.54 -1.76
C ARG A 37 3.66 -35.62 -2.89
N THR A 38 3.99 -35.96 -4.13
CA THR A 38 3.71 -35.18 -5.35
C THR A 38 2.25 -35.25 -5.82
N ASP A 39 1.33 -35.74 -5.00
CA ASP A 39 -0.08 -35.88 -5.36
C ASP A 39 -0.92 -34.92 -4.52
N ALA A 40 -0.64 -33.63 -4.65
CA ALA A 40 -1.62 -32.60 -4.37
C ALA A 40 -2.17 -32.12 -5.72
N SER A 41 -3.05 -32.94 -6.29
CA SER A 41 -3.98 -32.48 -7.30
C SER A 41 -4.81 -31.37 -6.67
N PHE A 42 -4.47 -30.10 -6.95
CA PHE A 42 -5.34 -28.99 -6.64
C PHE A 42 -6.64 -29.24 -7.40
N SER A 43 -7.68 -29.64 -6.67
CA SER A 43 -9.03 -29.69 -7.20
C SER A 43 -9.38 -28.30 -7.68
N THR A 44 -9.39 -28.10 -8.99
CA THR A 44 -10.05 -26.98 -9.65
C THR A 44 -11.55 -27.16 -9.47
N ALA A 45 -12.04 -26.89 -8.26
CA ALA A 45 -13.46 -26.67 -8.05
C ALA A 45 -13.83 -25.39 -8.81
N SER A 46 -14.44 -25.60 -9.98
CA SER A 46 -15.07 -24.65 -10.88
C SER A 46 -15.74 -23.47 -10.16
N ALA A 47 -15.11 -22.29 -10.24
CA ALA A 47 -15.60 -21.03 -10.81
C ALA A 47 -17.12 -20.73 -10.86
N ASP A 48 -17.88 -21.04 -9.81
CA ASP A 48 -18.93 -20.11 -9.40
C ASP A 48 -18.28 -19.18 -8.38
N ALA A 49 -17.71 -18.06 -8.88
CA ALA A 49 -17.22 -17.01 -8.02
C ALA A 49 -18.31 -16.71 -6.99
N ARG A 50 -18.01 -16.91 -5.70
CA ARG A 50 -18.96 -16.71 -4.58
C ARG A 50 -19.69 -15.35 -4.65
N TRP A 51 -19.12 -14.40 -5.38
CA TRP A 51 -19.56 -13.04 -5.57
C TRP A 51 -19.89 -12.68 -7.03
N GLY A 52 -20.08 -13.68 -7.90
CA GLY A 52 -20.38 -13.50 -9.33
C GLY A 52 -21.78 -12.93 -9.59
N GLY A 53 -22.29 -13.07 -10.82
CA GLY A 53 -23.49 -12.36 -11.30
C GLY A 53 -24.80 -12.63 -10.55
N SER A 54 -24.86 -13.67 -9.71
CA SER A 54 -25.99 -13.92 -8.82
C SER A 54 -25.97 -13.08 -7.54
N TYR A 55 -24.78 -12.60 -7.14
CA TYR A 55 -24.59 -11.75 -5.96
C TYR A 55 -24.43 -10.28 -6.32
N MET A 56 -23.56 -9.99 -7.30
CA MET A 56 -23.19 -8.63 -7.69
C MET A 56 -24.28 -8.02 -8.59
N PRO A 57 -24.76 -6.81 -8.29
CA PRO A 57 -25.82 -6.18 -9.06
C PRO A 57 -25.32 -5.81 -10.47
N ASN A 58 -26.13 -6.06 -11.49
CA ASN A 58 -25.82 -5.70 -12.89
C ASN A 58 -26.56 -4.43 -13.33
N LEU A 59 -26.52 -3.43 -12.45
CA LEU A 59 -27.25 -2.18 -12.59
C LEU A 59 -26.51 -1.21 -13.55
N PRO A 60 -27.23 -0.30 -14.21
CA PRO A 60 -26.62 0.69 -15.08
C PRO A 60 -25.82 1.71 -14.28
N VAL A 61 -24.61 1.99 -14.72
CA VAL A 61 -23.76 3.07 -14.20
C VAL A 61 -23.24 3.93 -15.36
N VAL A 62 -22.82 5.14 -15.04
CA VAL A 62 -22.21 6.07 -15.99
C VAL A 62 -20.88 6.54 -15.43
N ASP A 63 -19.87 6.65 -16.28
CA ASP A 63 -18.56 7.17 -15.89
C ASP A 63 -18.44 8.69 -16.04
N GLN A 64 -17.29 9.24 -15.67
CA GLN A 64 -16.99 10.67 -15.73
C GLN A 64 -17.04 11.27 -17.15
N ASP A 65 -16.84 10.44 -18.18
CA ASP A 65 -16.88 10.86 -19.57
C ASP A 65 -18.27 10.64 -20.22
N GLY A 66 -19.26 10.21 -19.41
CA GLY A 66 -20.63 9.98 -19.85
C GLY A 66 -20.87 8.61 -20.49
N ASN A 67 -19.89 7.70 -20.46
CA ASN A 67 -20.03 6.36 -20.99
C ASN A 67 -20.89 5.50 -20.05
N LYS A 68 -21.82 4.74 -20.62
CA LYS A 68 -22.75 3.89 -19.87
C LYS A 68 -22.26 2.45 -19.84
N PHE A 69 -22.38 1.82 -18.68
CA PHE A 69 -21.97 0.44 -18.45
C PHE A 69 -23.01 -0.32 -17.64
N ARG A 70 -22.97 -1.63 -17.76
CA ARG A 70 -23.56 -2.59 -16.83
C ARG A 70 -22.51 -2.94 -15.78
N PHE A 71 -22.79 -2.62 -14.52
CA PHE A 71 -21.80 -2.69 -13.44
C PHE A 71 -21.10 -4.06 -13.40
N TYR A 72 -21.84 -5.17 -13.40
CA TYR A 72 -21.22 -6.48 -13.35
C TYR A 72 -20.60 -6.87 -14.70
N ASP A 73 -21.39 -6.93 -15.77
CA ASP A 73 -20.95 -7.51 -17.04
C ASP A 73 -19.79 -6.75 -17.70
N ASP A 74 -19.81 -5.41 -17.63
CA ASP A 74 -18.79 -4.60 -18.31
C ASP A 74 -17.59 -4.31 -17.40
N LEU A 75 -17.81 -4.11 -16.10
CA LEU A 75 -16.80 -3.58 -15.18
C LEU A 75 -16.23 -4.58 -14.18
N ILE A 76 -16.94 -5.67 -13.85
CA ILE A 76 -16.48 -6.63 -12.82
C ILE A 76 -16.14 -7.99 -13.42
N LYS A 77 -16.98 -8.50 -14.33
CA LYS A 77 -16.93 -9.88 -14.80
C LYS A 77 -15.57 -10.24 -15.38
N GLY A 78 -14.92 -11.24 -14.78
CA GLY A 78 -13.59 -11.72 -15.17
C GLY A 78 -12.43 -10.75 -14.96
N ARG A 79 -12.65 -9.61 -14.26
CA ARG A 79 -11.64 -8.58 -14.06
C ARG A 79 -11.05 -8.61 -12.65
N LYS A 80 -9.83 -8.08 -12.53
CA LYS A 80 -9.19 -7.72 -11.26
C LYS A 80 -9.45 -6.23 -11.02
N VAL A 81 -10.13 -5.89 -9.94
CA VAL A 81 -10.69 -4.56 -9.70
C VAL A 81 -10.23 -4.00 -8.36
N ILE A 82 -9.98 -2.70 -8.34
CA ILE A 82 -9.61 -1.91 -7.17
C ILE A 82 -10.71 -0.85 -7.02
N ILE A 83 -11.53 -0.96 -5.98
CA ILE A 83 -12.72 -0.11 -5.81
C ILE A 83 -12.59 0.71 -4.53
N ASN A 84 -12.88 2.00 -4.63
CA ASN A 84 -13.07 2.87 -3.46
C ASN A 84 -14.35 3.69 -3.60
N PHE A 85 -14.86 4.17 -2.46
CA PHE A 85 -16.04 5.03 -2.41
C PHE A 85 -15.64 6.46 -2.09
N ILE A 86 -16.23 7.43 -2.79
CA ILE A 86 -15.92 8.85 -2.66
C ILE A 86 -17.19 9.70 -2.71
N TYR A 87 -17.07 11.00 -2.45
CA TYR A 87 -18.00 11.99 -2.97
C TYR A 87 -17.26 13.32 -3.20
N THR A 88 -17.61 14.08 -4.24
CA THR A 88 -16.77 15.20 -4.70
C THR A 88 -16.79 16.40 -3.75
N SER A 89 -17.85 16.56 -2.95
CA SER A 89 -17.96 17.63 -1.96
C SER A 89 -17.15 17.36 -0.67
N CYS A 90 -16.51 16.20 -0.54
CA CYS A 90 -15.66 15.89 0.60
C CYS A 90 -14.38 16.72 0.57
N SER A 91 -14.22 17.62 1.54
CA SER A 91 -13.08 18.55 1.55
C SER A 91 -11.81 18.03 2.22
N GLN A 92 -11.85 16.87 2.88
CA GLN A 92 -10.75 16.37 3.71
C GLN A 92 -10.20 15.04 3.20
N ILE A 93 -10.98 13.97 3.31
CA ILE A 93 -10.43 12.62 3.24
C ILE A 93 -10.44 12.03 1.83
N CYS A 94 -11.51 12.21 1.06
CA CYS A 94 -11.59 11.71 -0.32
C CYS A 94 -10.50 12.32 -1.22
N PRO A 95 -10.15 13.62 -1.12
CA PRO A 95 -9.03 14.20 -1.84
C PRO A 95 -7.68 13.55 -1.53
N LEU A 96 -7.44 13.22 -0.25
CA LEU A 96 -6.24 12.52 0.18
C LEU A 96 -6.20 11.09 -0.38
N THR A 97 -7.30 10.36 -0.27
CA THR A 97 -7.46 9.02 -0.84
C THR A 97 -7.20 9.01 -2.35
N THR A 98 -7.79 9.97 -3.09
CA THR A 98 -7.63 10.06 -4.54
C THR A 98 -6.17 10.32 -4.92
N SER A 99 -5.50 11.23 -4.21
CA SER A 99 -4.07 11.53 -4.45
C SER A 99 -3.16 10.32 -4.20
N ARG A 100 -3.45 9.51 -3.18
CA ARG A 100 -2.68 8.28 -2.91
C ARG A 100 -2.91 7.21 -3.97
N LEU A 101 -4.16 7.03 -4.39
CA LEU A 101 -4.49 6.09 -5.45
C LEU A 101 -3.90 6.50 -6.80
N ALA A 102 -3.66 7.79 -7.05
CA ALA A 102 -2.90 8.24 -8.22
C ALA A 102 -1.43 7.76 -8.19
N ILE A 103 -0.78 7.78 -7.02
CA ILE A 103 0.57 7.18 -6.88
C ILE A 103 0.53 5.67 -7.09
N LEU A 104 -0.49 5.01 -6.56
CA LEU A 104 -0.67 3.59 -6.79
C LEU A 104 -0.81 3.30 -8.28
N GLN A 105 -1.60 4.09 -9.01
CA GLN A 105 -1.74 3.98 -10.46
C GLN A 105 -0.39 4.16 -11.17
N GLU A 106 0.41 5.15 -10.78
CA GLU A 106 1.77 5.35 -11.31
C GLU A 106 2.67 4.12 -11.07
N LYS A 107 2.62 3.52 -9.87
CA LYS A 107 3.41 2.33 -9.50
C LYS A 107 2.96 1.05 -10.21
N LEU A 108 1.67 0.92 -10.49
CA LEU A 108 1.11 -0.19 -11.26
C LEU A 108 1.33 0.01 -12.77
N GLY A 109 1.48 1.26 -13.23
CA GLY A 109 1.86 1.58 -14.60
C GLY A 109 0.84 1.10 -15.63
N ASP A 110 1.34 0.52 -16.72
CA ASP A 110 0.56 0.05 -17.86
C ASP A 110 -0.33 -1.17 -17.57
N THR A 111 -0.18 -1.78 -16.39
CA THR A 111 -1.08 -2.85 -15.93
C THR A 111 -2.47 -2.30 -15.58
N VAL A 112 -2.60 -1.01 -15.23
CA VAL A 112 -3.90 -0.38 -14.99
C VAL A 112 -4.61 -0.11 -16.32
N GLY A 113 -5.84 -0.61 -16.46
CA GLY A 113 -6.59 -0.62 -17.71
C GLY A 113 -6.35 -1.83 -18.61
N ARG A 114 -5.35 -2.68 -18.27
CA ARG A 114 -5.08 -3.95 -18.97
C ARG A 114 -5.35 -5.16 -18.08
N ASP A 115 -4.61 -5.24 -16.98
CA ASP A 115 -4.62 -6.37 -16.05
C ASP A 115 -5.49 -6.06 -14.82
N PHE A 116 -5.43 -4.81 -14.35
CA PHE A 116 -6.21 -4.29 -13.20
C PHE A 116 -7.06 -3.10 -13.62
N PHE A 117 -8.22 -2.93 -13.01
CA PHE A 117 -9.13 -1.82 -13.29
C PHE A 117 -9.49 -1.09 -12.01
N MET A 118 -9.40 0.24 -12.00
CA MET A 118 -9.68 1.05 -10.82
C MET A 118 -11.04 1.73 -10.95
N TYR A 119 -11.84 1.73 -9.89
CA TYR A 119 -13.16 2.36 -9.85
C TYR A 119 -13.35 3.18 -8.58
N SER A 120 -13.62 4.48 -8.74
CA SER A 120 -14.09 5.34 -7.65
C SER A 120 -15.58 5.57 -7.81
N ILE A 121 -16.38 5.03 -6.89
CA ILE A 121 -17.85 5.09 -6.96
C ILE A 121 -18.35 6.17 -6.01
N THR A 122 -19.19 7.09 -6.49
CA THR A 122 -19.77 8.11 -5.61
C THR A 122 -20.73 7.50 -4.59
N ILE A 123 -20.78 8.06 -3.37
CA ILE A 123 -21.83 7.82 -2.39
C ILE A 123 -22.92 8.91 -2.39
N ASP A 124 -22.72 9.97 -3.18
CA ASP A 124 -23.60 11.12 -3.32
C ASP A 124 -24.04 11.36 -4.79
N PRO A 125 -24.71 10.39 -5.43
CA PRO A 125 -25.07 10.46 -6.85
C PRO A 125 -26.09 11.56 -7.18
N GLU A 126 -26.74 12.18 -6.18
CA GLU A 126 -27.63 13.33 -6.40
C GLU A 126 -26.85 14.60 -6.77
N HIS A 127 -25.60 14.72 -6.29
CA HIS A 127 -24.73 15.88 -6.52
C HIS A 127 -23.53 15.55 -7.42
N ASP A 128 -23.07 14.30 -7.40
CA ASP A 128 -21.92 13.82 -8.18
C ASP A 128 -22.36 13.25 -9.53
N GLY A 129 -22.69 14.14 -10.45
CA GLY A 129 -22.89 13.79 -11.86
C GLY A 129 -21.57 13.55 -12.61
N PRO A 130 -21.61 13.09 -13.88
CA PRO A 130 -20.40 12.85 -14.69
C PRO A 130 -19.46 14.05 -14.75
N ALA A 131 -20.00 15.27 -14.88
CA ALA A 131 -19.20 16.50 -14.97
C ALA A 131 -18.40 16.78 -13.68
N GLU A 132 -19.01 16.62 -12.51
CA GLU A 132 -18.33 16.84 -11.22
C GLU A 132 -17.29 15.75 -10.95
N LEU A 133 -17.62 14.49 -11.29
CA LEU A 133 -16.66 13.39 -11.22
C LEU A 133 -15.48 13.60 -12.16
N LYS A 134 -15.70 14.13 -13.36
CA LYS A 134 -14.64 14.45 -14.32
C LYS A 134 -13.73 15.53 -13.78
N LYS A 135 -14.32 16.62 -13.29
CA LYS A 135 -13.58 17.72 -12.66
C LYS A 135 -12.73 17.21 -11.50
N HIS A 136 -13.27 16.33 -10.66
CA HIS A 136 -12.52 15.70 -9.57
C HIS A 136 -11.36 14.86 -10.13
N ALA A 137 -11.61 13.93 -11.06
CA ALA A 137 -10.58 13.07 -11.65
C ALA A 137 -9.44 13.86 -12.34
N ASP A 138 -9.79 14.88 -13.13
CA ASP A 138 -8.83 15.75 -13.82
C ASP A 138 -7.94 16.49 -12.81
N ALA A 139 -8.48 16.90 -11.66
CA ALA A 139 -7.74 17.61 -10.61
C ALA A 139 -6.62 16.77 -9.96
N PHE A 140 -6.74 15.43 -10.03
CA PHE A 140 -5.74 14.49 -9.51
C PHE A 140 -4.90 13.83 -10.62
N HIS A 141 -5.02 14.31 -11.86
CA HIS A 141 -4.30 13.75 -13.02
C HIS A 141 -4.51 12.24 -13.20
N VAL A 142 -5.75 11.78 -12.97
CA VAL A 142 -6.11 10.38 -13.11
C VAL A 142 -5.82 9.89 -14.53
N GLY A 143 -5.04 8.82 -14.64
CA GLY A 143 -4.68 8.18 -15.90
C GLY A 143 -5.72 7.18 -16.41
N PRO A 144 -5.50 6.60 -17.61
CA PRO A 144 -6.39 5.59 -18.17
C PRO A 144 -6.51 4.35 -17.28
N GLY A 145 -7.63 3.63 -17.43
CA GLY A 145 -7.91 2.42 -16.64
C GLY A 145 -8.50 2.68 -15.25
N TRP A 146 -8.67 3.95 -14.86
CA TRP A 146 -9.40 4.35 -13.66
C TRP A 146 -10.66 5.14 -14.02
N ARG A 147 -11.82 4.63 -13.61
CA ARG A 147 -13.13 5.26 -13.84
C ARG A 147 -13.76 5.79 -12.56
N PHE A 148 -14.45 6.91 -12.68
CA PHE A 148 -15.26 7.50 -11.63
C PHE A 148 -16.72 7.28 -11.99
N LEU A 149 -17.46 6.57 -11.14
CA LEU A 149 -18.78 6.02 -11.47
C LEU A 149 -19.89 6.68 -10.66
N THR A 150 -20.99 7.00 -11.33
CA THR A 150 -22.26 7.46 -10.75
C THR A 150 -23.44 6.78 -11.48
N GLY A 151 -24.66 7.09 -11.08
CA GLY A 151 -25.87 6.46 -11.59
C GLY A 151 -27.11 6.98 -10.88
N LYS A 152 -28.22 6.25 -10.97
CA LYS A 152 -29.40 6.60 -10.19
C LYS A 152 -29.11 6.38 -8.69
N PRO A 153 -29.65 7.23 -7.78
CA PRO A 153 -29.41 7.08 -6.35
C PRO A 153 -29.70 5.69 -5.80
N GLU A 154 -30.81 5.08 -6.22
CA GLU A 154 -31.20 3.71 -5.83
C GLU A 154 -30.22 2.65 -6.34
N ASP A 155 -29.72 2.79 -7.57
CA ASP A 155 -28.82 1.83 -8.19
C ASP A 155 -27.44 1.86 -7.51
N ILE A 156 -26.94 3.07 -7.25
CA ILE A 156 -25.68 3.28 -6.54
C ILE A 156 -25.77 2.81 -5.09
N ALA A 157 -26.89 3.06 -4.41
CA ALA A 157 -27.12 2.55 -3.06
C ALA A 157 -27.08 1.02 -3.00
N GLU A 158 -27.66 0.32 -3.98
CA GLU A 158 -27.61 -1.14 -4.05
C GLU A 158 -26.18 -1.66 -4.29
N ILE A 159 -25.44 -1.06 -5.25
CA ILE A 159 -24.03 -1.39 -5.51
C ILE A 159 -23.19 -1.22 -4.25
N ARG A 160 -23.30 -0.06 -3.58
CA ARG A 160 -22.61 0.24 -2.32
C ARG A 160 -22.90 -0.83 -1.27
N TYR A 161 -24.17 -1.14 -1.05
CA TYR A 161 -24.60 -2.08 -0.02
C TYR A 161 -24.03 -3.49 -0.25
N LYS A 162 -24.01 -3.94 -1.51
CA LYS A 162 -23.47 -5.25 -1.93
C LYS A 162 -21.96 -5.32 -1.81
N LEU A 163 -21.27 -4.22 -2.08
CA LEU A 163 -19.85 -4.06 -1.83
C LEU A 163 -19.54 -3.74 -0.35
N GLY A 164 -20.54 -3.73 0.52
CA GLY A 164 -20.37 -3.57 1.97
C GLY A 164 -20.10 -2.15 2.45
N GLU A 165 -20.20 -1.14 1.58
CA GLU A 165 -20.27 0.26 1.97
C GLU A 165 -21.73 0.59 2.36
N ARG A 166 -21.96 0.76 3.66
CA ARG A 166 -23.31 0.87 4.25
C ARG A 166 -23.50 2.12 5.08
N SER A 167 -22.65 3.12 4.88
CA SER A 167 -22.79 4.40 5.56
C SER A 167 -24.15 5.03 5.26
N LYS A 168 -24.77 5.54 6.32
CA LYS A 168 -26.06 6.23 6.28
C LYS A 168 -25.90 7.73 6.04
N THR A 169 -24.71 8.25 6.29
CA THR A 169 -24.38 9.67 6.12
C THR A 169 -23.04 9.79 5.40
N LEU A 170 -22.83 10.89 4.69
CA LEU A 170 -21.59 11.15 3.96
C LEU A 170 -20.35 11.14 4.88
N ASN A 171 -20.50 11.51 6.15
CA ASN A 171 -19.39 11.56 7.11
C ASN A 171 -19.07 10.20 7.77
N ASP A 172 -19.91 9.18 7.60
CA ASP A 172 -19.77 7.87 8.25
C ASP A 172 -19.23 6.79 7.28
N HIS A 173 -18.82 7.19 6.07
CA HIS A 173 -18.30 6.24 5.08
C HIS A 173 -16.85 5.84 5.37
N LYS A 174 -16.57 4.54 5.24
CA LYS A 174 -15.27 3.98 5.58
C LYS A 174 -14.31 4.22 4.43
N GLN A 175 -13.10 4.67 4.75
CA GLN A 175 -12.03 4.86 3.77
C GLN A 175 -11.28 3.54 3.56
N GLU A 176 -11.96 2.61 2.89
CA GLU A 176 -11.41 1.30 2.55
C GLU A 176 -11.25 1.18 1.03
N ILE A 177 -10.27 0.38 0.63
CA ILE A 177 -10.10 -0.08 -0.74
C ILE A 177 -10.61 -1.52 -0.78
N LEU A 178 -11.47 -1.83 -1.73
CA LEU A 178 -11.86 -3.19 -2.05
C LEU A 178 -11.00 -3.72 -3.19
N LEU A 179 -10.40 -4.87 -2.97
CA LEU A 179 -9.63 -5.60 -3.96
C LEU A 179 -10.43 -6.83 -4.36
N GLY A 180 -10.81 -6.92 -5.63
CA GLY A 180 -11.63 -8.02 -6.16
C GLY A 180 -10.97 -8.70 -7.34
N ASN A 181 -10.93 -10.03 -7.35
CA ASN A 181 -10.64 -10.83 -8.52
C ASN A 181 -11.88 -11.68 -8.81
N ASP A 182 -12.68 -11.28 -9.79
CA ASP A 182 -13.93 -11.97 -10.11
C ASP A 182 -13.67 -13.39 -10.63
N ALA A 183 -12.60 -13.59 -11.41
CA ALA A 183 -12.26 -14.91 -11.97
C ALA A 183 -11.96 -15.96 -10.88
N THR A 184 -11.36 -15.55 -9.76
CA THR A 184 -11.07 -16.45 -8.62
C THR A 184 -12.12 -16.35 -7.52
N GLY A 185 -13.01 -15.37 -7.57
CA GLY A 185 -13.92 -15.03 -6.48
C GLY A 185 -13.22 -14.50 -5.21
N SER A 186 -11.95 -14.09 -5.30
CA SER A 186 -11.19 -13.55 -4.17
C SER A 186 -11.51 -12.07 -3.96
N TRP A 187 -11.96 -11.72 -2.75
CA TRP A 187 -12.26 -10.34 -2.38
C TRP A 187 -11.67 -10.04 -1.01
N SER A 188 -10.96 -8.92 -0.90
CA SER A 188 -10.36 -8.44 0.34
C SER A 188 -10.55 -6.92 0.49
N ARG A 189 -10.25 -6.43 1.69
CA ARG A 189 -10.26 -5.00 2.02
C ARG A 189 -8.87 -4.59 2.46
N ASP A 190 -8.50 -3.38 2.09
CA ASP A 190 -7.26 -2.73 2.51
C ASP A 190 -7.53 -1.28 2.95
N SER A 191 -6.54 -0.67 3.60
CA SER A 191 -6.58 0.71 4.06
C SER A 191 -5.99 1.65 3.02
N VAL A 192 -6.65 2.79 2.79
CA VAL A 192 -6.09 3.87 1.95
C VAL A 192 -4.86 4.52 2.61
N PHE A 193 -4.66 4.36 3.92
CA PHE A 193 -3.56 4.98 4.68
C PHE A 193 -2.35 4.06 4.85
N GLY A 194 -2.42 2.82 4.36
CA GLY A 194 -1.31 1.88 4.40
C GLY A 194 -0.11 2.31 3.55
N ASP A 195 0.94 1.49 3.61
CA ASP A 195 2.10 1.60 2.74
C ASP A 195 1.72 1.28 1.29
N VAL A 196 1.96 2.24 0.38
CA VAL A 196 1.53 2.13 -1.01
C VAL A 196 2.34 1.09 -1.80
N ASP A 197 3.58 0.79 -1.40
CA ASP A 197 4.41 -0.24 -2.02
C ASP A 197 3.92 -1.63 -1.62
N GLN A 198 3.55 -1.82 -0.35
CA GLN A 198 2.89 -3.04 0.09
C GLN A 198 1.54 -3.23 -0.59
N LEU A 199 0.73 -2.17 -0.71
CA LEU A 199 -0.53 -2.23 -1.44
C LEU A 199 -0.31 -2.61 -2.92
N ALA A 200 0.71 -2.06 -3.58
CA ALA A 200 1.05 -2.42 -4.96
C ALA A 200 1.47 -3.89 -5.08
N LEU A 201 2.23 -4.43 -4.12
CA LEU A 201 2.58 -5.85 -4.07
C LEU A 201 1.34 -6.73 -3.84
N THR A 202 0.46 -6.35 -2.91
CA THR A 202 -0.82 -7.03 -2.66
C THR A 202 -1.64 -7.09 -3.94
N ILE A 203 -1.78 -5.99 -4.67
CA ILE A 203 -2.54 -5.93 -5.93
C ILE A 203 -1.91 -6.84 -6.99
N ARG A 204 -0.59 -6.76 -7.18
CA ARG A 204 0.10 -7.64 -8.13
C ARG A 204 -0.10 -9.12 -7.77
N SER A 205 -0.10 -9.46 -6.48
CA SER A 205 -0.35 -10.82 -6.00
C SER A 205 -1.78 -11.32 -6.19
N MET A 206 -2.73 -10.45 -6.56
CA MET A 206 -4.08 -10.89 -6.97
C MET A 206 -4.05 -11.63 -8.32
N ASP A 207 -3.00 -11.42 -9.11
CA ASP A 207 -2.76 -12.15 -10.34
C ASP A 207 -2.10 -13.50 -10.02
N PRO A 208 -2.75 -14.65 -10.30
CA PRO A 208 -2.17 -15.96 -10.02
C PRO A 208 -0.85 -16.22 -10.78
N ASP A 209 -0.63 -15.52 -11.89
CA ASP A 209 0.59 -15.65 -12.69
C ASP A 209 1.71 -14.72 -12.22
N PHE A 210 1.43 -13.76 -11.32
CA PHE A 210 2.44 -12.86 -10.80
C PHE A 210 3.46 -13.63 -9.95
N ARG A 211 4.72 -13.60 -10.39
CA ARG A 211 5.86 -14.14 -9.66
C ARG A 211 6.74 -12.99 -9.19
N VAL A 212 6.93 -12.93 -7.88
CA VAL A 212 7.96 -12.07 -7.30
C VAL A 212 9.32 -12.60 -7.76
N SER A 213 10.16 -11.76 -8.35
CA SER A 213 11.50 -12.19 -8.78
C SER A 213 12.31 -12.68 -7.58
N ASP A 214 13.13 -13.72 -7.75
CA ASP A 214 14.02 -14.25 -6.72
C ASP A 214 14.89 -13.16 -6.06
N ALA A 215 15.26 -12.11 -6.81
CA ALA A 215 16.01 -10.96 -6.30
C ALA A 215 15.22 -10.09 -5.29
N LEU A 216 13.91 -9.93 -5.49
CA LEU A 216 13.04 -9.18 -4.56
C LEU A 216 12.68 -10.03 -3.33
N VAL A 217 12.54 -11.35 -3.52
CA VAL A 217 12.41 -12.30 -2.40
C VAL A 217 13.70 -12.32 -1.57
N ALA A 218 14.87 -12.29 -2.21
CA ALA A 218 16.16 -12.21 -1.54
C ALA A 218 16.36 -10.88 -0.78
N SER A 219 15.90 -9.75 -1.34
CA SER A 219 15.95 -8.46 -0.63
C SER A 219 14.92 -8.34 0.50
N ALA A 220 13.84 -9.12 0.47
CA ALA A 220 12.84 -9.20 1.54
C ALA A 220 13.17 -10.26 2.62
N ALA A 221 14.03 -11.23 2.29
CA ALA A 221 14.50 -12.27 3.20
C ALA A 221 15.61 -11.77 4.14
N GLU A 222 16.29 -10.68 3.79
CA GLU A 222 17.05 -9.91 4.76
C GLU A 222 16.08 -8.96 5.47
N PRO A 223 15.98 -8.97 6.81
CA PRO A 223 15.39 -7.86 7.53
C PRO A 223 16.38 -6.70 7.40
N ALA A 224 16.43 -6.07 6.23
CA ALA A 224 16.84 -4.69 6.18
C ALA A 224 15.80 -3.96 6.99
N GLY A 225 16.10 -3.76 8.29
CA GLY A 225 15.46 -2.74 9.08
C GLY A 225 15.76 -1.43 8.38
N VAL A 226 14.96 -1.09 7.38
CA VAL A 226 14.94 0.26 6.83
C VAL A 226 14.29 1.08 7.93
N GLU A 227 15.11 1.51 8.88
CA GLU A 227 14.74 2.51 9.86
C GLU A 227 14.62 3.83 9.09
N LEU A 228 13.46 3.99 8.46
CA LEU A 228 13.10 5.23 7.80
C LEU A 228 13.10 6.32 8.87
N ALA A 229 13.81 7.41 8.62
CA ALA A 229 13.76 8.57 9.50
C ALA A 229 12.29 9.01 9.68
N PRO A 230 11.89 9.52 10.87
CA PRO A 230 10.50 9.92 11.14
C PRO A 230 9.89 10.78 10.02
N GLY A 231 10.64 11.77 9.53
CA GLY A 231 10.22 12.64 8.43
C GLY A 231 10.00 11.92 7.09
N GLN A 232 10.78 10.88 6.81
CA GLN A 232 10.62 10.06 5.60
C GLN A 232 9.34 9.23 5.68
N MET A 233 9.03 8.63 6.84
CA MET A 233 7.79 7.90 7.06
C MET A 233 6.57 8.81 6.96
N LEU A 234 6.62 9.97 7.63
CA LEU A 234 5.55 10.97 7.58
C LEU A 234 5.34 11.49 6.15
N PHE A 235 6.43 11.75 5.42
CA PHE A 235 6.32 12.19 4.03
C PHE A 235 5.67 11.11 3.15
N ALA A 236 6.14 9.87 3.20
CA ALA A 236 5.58 8.77 2.41
C ALA A 236 4.11 8.52 2.77
N SER A 237 3.78 8.60 4.05
CA SER A 237 2.46 8.26 4.57
C SER A 237 1.46 9.42 4.57
N MET A 238 1.84 10.68 4.40
CA MET A 238 0.90 11.82 4.48
C MET A 238 1.11 12.89 3.40
N CYS A 239 2.32 13.03 2.86
CA CYS A 239 2.65 14.13 1.94
C CYS A 239 2.77 13.69 0.49
N ALA A 240 3.34 12.51 0.24
CA ALA A 240 3.70 12.02 -1.09
C ALA A 240 2.50 11.96 -2.04
N GLY A 241 1.29 11.71 -1.49
CA GLY A 241 0.00 11.79 -2.19
C GLY A 241 -0.10 13.02 -3.08
N CYS A 242 0.06 14.18 -2.45
CA CYS A 242 -0.22 15.47 -3.08
C CYS A 242 1.04 16.18 -3.59
N HIS A 243 2.21 15.86 -3.04
CA HIS A 243 3.45 16.58 -3.29
C HIS A 243 4.53 15.68 -3.89
N THR A 244 5.34 16.26 -4.78
CA THR A 244 6.58 15.66 -5.24
C THR A 244 7.78 16.46 -4.73
N ILE A 245 8.98 15.89 -4.84
CA ILE A 245 10.24 16.59 -4.55
C ILE A 245 11.13 16.56 -5.79
N GLY A 246 11.03 17.59 -6.62
CA GLY A 246 11.75 17.72 -7.88
C GLY A 246 11.07 17.05 -9.06
N GLY A 247 9.84 16.57 -8.88
CA GLY A 247 9.01 15.95 -9.93
C GLY A 247 8.06 16.94 -10.60
N GLY A 248 7.95 18.17 -10.07
CA GLY A 248 7.01 19.18 -10.57
C GLY A 248 5.71 19.21 -9.76
N ASP A 249 4.87 20.19 -10.10
CA ASP A 249 3.57 20.39 -9.45
C ASP A 249 2.65 19.19 -9.71
N ARG A 250 1.86 18.78 -8.70
CA ARG A 250 0.80 17.77 -8.80
C ARG A 250 -0.50 18.35 -8.22
N THR A 251 -1.15 17.64 -7.30
CA THR A 251 -2.31 18.12 -6.52
C THR A 251 -1.90 19.34 -5.70
N GLY A 252 -0.69 19.32 -5.13
CA GLY A 252 -0.04 20.44 -4.49
C GLY A 252 1.26 20.84 -5.19
N PRO A 253 1.91 21.93 -4.75
CA PRO A 253 3.17 22.41 -5.30
C PRO A 253 4.31 21.41 -5.12
N ASP A 254 5.27 21.43 -6.05
CA ASP A 254 6.56 20.77 -5.87
C ASP A 254 7.32 21.34 -4.66
N LEU A 255 7.92 20.45 -3.87
CA LEU A 255 8.58 20.78 -2.62
C LEU A 255 10.11 20.88 -2.74
N LYS A 256 10.69 20.73 -3.94
CA LYS A 256 12.13 20.92 -4.12
C LYS A 256 12.54 22.30 -3.63
N ASN A 257 13.56 22.31 -2.78
CA ASN A 257 14.13 23.50 -2.15
C ASN A 257 13.10 24.34 -1.38
N VAL A 258 11.97 23.75 -0.94
CA VAL A 258 10.92 24.53 -0.25
C VAL A 258 11.43 25.18 1.03
N ALA A 259 12.32 24.51 1.77
CA ALA A 259 12.97 25.03 2.97
C ALA A 259 13.85 26.26 2.70
N SER A 260 14.31 26.46 1.47
CA SER A 260 15.05 27.66 1.04
C SER A 260 14.14 28.74 0.46
N ARG A 261 12.93 28.38 0.02
CA ARG A 261 11.97 29.29 -0.62
C ARG A 261 10.98 29.91 0.35
N ARG A 262 10.81 29.35 1.55
CA ARG A 262 9.84 29.81 2.54
C ARG A 262 10.46 29.90 3.91
N ASP A 263 9.92 30.83 4.70
CA ASP A 263 10.25 30.94 6.11
C ASP A 263 9.95 29.63 6.84
N HIS A 264 10.87 29.22 7.70
CA HIS A 264 10.81 27.93 8.39
C HIS A 264 9.62 27.87 9.37
N SER A 265 9.37 28.96 10.11
CA SER A 265 8.22 29.03 11.01
C SER A 265 6.88 29.04 10.25
N TRP A 266 6.85 29.65 9.05
CA TRP A 266 5.70 29.56 8.17
C TRP A 266 5.45 28.11 7.72
N LEU A 267 6.49 27.37 7.34
CA LEU A 267 6.37 25.95 6.95
C LEU A 267 5.84 25.09 8.09
N GLN A 268 6.38 25.23 9.30
CA GLN A 268 5.92 24.48 10.47
C GLN A 268 4.43 24.75 10.77
N ASN A 269 4.01 26.02 10.72
CA ASN A 269 2.62 26.41 10.95
C ASN A 269 1.70 25.90 9.84
N PHE A 270 2.14 25.94 8.58
CA PHE A 270 1.29 25.52 7.46
C PHE A 270 1.13 23.99 7.40
N ILE A 271 2.15 23.22 7.79
CA ILE A 271 2.08 21.76 7.85
C ILE A 271 1.22 21.28 9.03
N SER A 272 1.39 21.90 10.21
CA SER A 272 0.69 21.47 11.42
C SER A 272 -0.73 22.03 11.57
N ARG A 273 -0.97 23.25 11.07
CA ARG A 273 -2.21 24.02 11.30
C ARG A 273 -2.62 24.87 10.09
N PRO A 274 -2.77 24.27 8.89
CA PRO A 274 -3.15 25.02 7.69
C PRO A 274 -4.48 25.76 7.86
N ASP A 275 -5.45 25.18 8.59
CA ASP A 275 -6.74 25.80 8.90
C ASP A 275 -6.62 27.18 9.57
N GLN A 276 -5.69 27.35 10.52
CA GLN A 276 -5.46 28.63 11.20
C GLN A 276 -4.84 29.65 10.25
N MET A 277 -3.92 29.20 9.39
CA MET A 277 -3.31 30.05 8.36
C MET A 277 -4.35 30.55 7.36
N PHE A 278 -5.31 29.70 7.06
CA PHE A 278 -6.43 30.01 6.21
C PHE A 278 -7.49 30.90 6.87
N ALA A 279 -7.80 30.67 8.15
CA ALA A 279 -8.76 31.48 8.92
C ALA A 279 -8.29 32.93 9.07
N ARG A 280 -6.97 33.14 9.18
CA ARG A 280 -6.36 34.48 9.23
C ARG A 280 -6.06 35.08 7.86
N LEU A 281 -6.50 34.45 6.77
CA LEU A 281 -6.28 34.89 5.39
C LEU A 281 -4.79 35.13 5.07
N ASP A 282 -3.92 34.22 5.50
CA ASP A 282 -2.49 34.29 5.17
C ASP A 282 -2.31 34.41 3.65
N PRO A 283 -1.55 35.40 3.15
CA PRO A 283 -1.53 35.73 1.72
C PRO A 283 -0.89 34.60 0.89
N ILE A 284 0.12 33.91 1.43
CA ILE A 284 0.79 32.80 0.75
C ILE A 284 -0.15 31.60 0.71
N ALA A 285 -0.76 31.25 1.85
CA ALA A 285 -1.72 30.14 1.92
C ALA A 285 -2.89 30.37 0.96
N THR A 286 -3.45 31.58 0.94
CA THR A 286 -4.57 31.96 0.08
C THR A 286 -4.19 31.91 -1.40
N SER A 287 -3.01 32.42 -1.77
CA SER A 287 -2.51 32.34 -3.15
C SER A 287 -2.28 30.89 -3.59
N LEU A 288 -1.75 30.03 -2.71
CA LEU A 288 -1.61 28.60 -2.99
C LEU A 288 -2.96 27.93 -3.20
N ALA A 289 -3.96 28.20 -2.35
CA ALA A 289 -5.29 27.62 -2.50
C ALA A 289 -6.01 28.07 -3.80
N GLN A 290 -5.71 29.28 -4.29
CA GLN A 290 -6.22 29.75 -5.58
C GLN A 290 -5.53 29.07 -6.77
N ARG A 291 -4.25 28.72 -6.62
CA ARG A 291 -3.46 28.05 -7.67
C ARG A 291 -3.71 26.53 -7.71
N TYR A 292 -3.83 25.90 -6.55
CA TYR A 292 -4.04 24.46 -6.39
C TYR A 292 -5.46 24.21 -5.87
N THR A 293 -6.42 24.29 -6.79
CA THR A 293 -7.86 24.27 -6.45
C THR A 293 -8.40 22.87 -6.20
N ALA A 294 -7.66 21.84 -6.60
CA ALA A 294 -8.03 20.43 -6.42
C ALA A 294 -8.25 20.11 -4.94
N VAL A 295 -7.28 20.50 -4.10
CA VAL A 295 -7.26 20.22 -2.68
C VAL A 295 -6.63 21.39 -1.94
N ARG A 296 -7.39 21.93 -1.00
CA ARG A 296 -6.82 22.81 0.01
C ARG A 296 -6.08 21.95 1.03
N MET A 297 -4.82 22.27 1.34
CA MET A 297 -4.00 21.49 2.29
C MET A 297 -4.79 21.23 3.59
N PRO A 298 -5.13 19.96 3.89
CA PRO A 298 -6.01 19.63 5.01
C PRO A 298 -5.23 19.59 6.32
N ASN A 299 -5.95 19.59 7.44
CA ASN A 299 -5.35 19.31 8.75
C ASN A 299 -4.98 17.82 8.82
N LEU A 300 -3.67 17.54 8.83
CA LEU A 300 -3.13 16.18 8.89
C LEU A 300 -2.94 15.67 10.33
N GLY A 301 -3.24 16.50 11.34
CA GLY A 301 -3.05 16.14 12.75
C GLY A 301 -1.59 16.09 13.20
N LEU A 302 -0.68 16.66 12.41
CA LEU A 302 0.76 16.69 12.68
C LEU A 302 1.10 17.72 13.76
N SER A 303 1.94 17.34 14.71
CA SER A 303 2.53 18.26 15.67
C SER A 303 3.58 19.16 15.01
N LEU A 304 4.05 20.19 15.73
CA LEU A 304 5.17 21.02 15.25
C LEU A 304 6.46 20.19 15.10
N SER A 305 6.64 19.14 15.92
CA SER A 305 7.79 18.24 15.81
C SER A 305 7.70 17.39 14.54
N ASP A 306 6.51 16.84 14.25
CA ASP A 306 6.30 16.06 13.02
C ASP A 306 6.52 16.93 11.77
N ALA A 307 6.06 18.19 11.83
CA ALA A 307 6.31 19.15 10.77
C ALA A 307 7.81 19.41 10.58
N GLU A 308 8.59 19.51 11.66
CA GLU A 308 10.05 19.66 11.60
C GLU A 308 10.73 18.47 10.95
N ASP A 309 10.32 17.25 11.33
CA ASP A 309 10.86 16.02 10.77
C ASP A 309 10.62 15.96 9.25
N VAL A 310 9.41 16.29 8.79
CA VAL A 310 9.08 16.36 7.36
C VAL A 310 9.88 17.45 6.64
N ILE A 311 9.99 18.65 7.21
CA ILE A 311 10.78 19.76 6.63
C ILE A 311 12.24 19.33 6.46
N SER A 312 12.83 18.73 7.49
CA SER A 312 14.20 18.24 7.50
C SER A 312 14.43 17.17 6.45
N TYR A 313 13.51 16.21 6.32
CA TYR A 313 13.57 15.19 5.29
C TYR A 313 13.47 15.79 3.87
N VAL A 314 12.50 16.67 3.61
CA VAL A 314 12.34 17.31 2.30
C VAL A 314 13.58 18.13 1.94
N ALA A 315 14.17 18.82 2.91
CA ALA A 315 15.39 19.58 2.70
C ALA A 315 16.57 18.68 2.35
N SER A 316 16.73 17.54 3.03
CA SER A 316 17.86 16.63 2.79
C SER A 316 17.82 15.98 1.41
N VAL A 317 16.63 15.62 0.92
CA VAL A 317 16.46 15.01 -0.41
C VAL A 317 16.36 16.05 -1.54
N SER A 318 16.11 17.33 -1.22
CA SER A 318 16.11 18.43 -2.21
C SER A 318 17.51 18.84 -2.66
N GLN A 319 18.53 18.61 -1.83
CA GLN A 319 19.92 18.90 -2.16
C GLN A 319 20.45 17.86 -3.16
N PRO A 320 21.34 18.25 -4.11
CA PRO A 320 22.04 17.27 -4.91
C PRO A 320 22.81 16.33 -3.98
N GLN A 321 22.48 15.03 -4.01
CA GLN A 321 23.22 14.02 -3.27
C GLN A 321 24.69 14.10 -3.72
N PRO A 322 25.66 14.21 -2.79
CA PRO A 322 27.06 14.14 -3.17
C PRO A 322 27.26 12.80 -3.90
N SER A 323 27.83 12.86 -5.09
CA SER A 323 28.16 11.68 -5.89
C SER A 323 29.04 10.77 -5.05
N THR A 324 28.47 9.68 -4.53
CA THR A 324 29.27 8.58 -4.00
C THR A 324 29.99 7.98 -5.20
N HIS A 325 31.26 8.34 -5.36
CA HIS A 325 32.18 7.57 -6.20
C HIS A 325 32.23 6.16 -5.60
N VAL A 326 31.43 5.26 -6.16
CA VAL A 326 31.70 3.83 -6.05
C VAL A 326 33.05 3.65 -6.75
N VAL A 327 34.10 3.50 -5.96
CA VAL A 327 35.41 3.09 -6.45
C VAL A 327 35.19 1.71 -7.07
N ALA A 328 35.18 1.66 -8.40
CA ALA A 328 35.18 0.42 -9.13
C ALA A 328 36.46 -0.33 -8.73
N HIS A 329 36.31 -1.38 -7.90
CA HIS A 329 37.36 -2.36 -7.73
C HIS A 329 37.51 -3.10 -9.07
N ASP A 330 38.60 -2.78 -9.75
CA ASP A 330 38.99 -3.27 -11.07
C ASP A 330 39.25 -4.79 -10.98
N LEU A 331 38.23 -5.60 -11.24
CA LEU A 331 38.38 -7.05 -11.45
C LEU A 331 38.71 -7.32 -12.92
N LYS A 332 39.92 -6.94 -13.34
CA LYS A 332 40.51 -7.47 -14.58
C LYS A 332 41.02 -8.88 -14.32
N GLY A 333 40.26 -9.86 -14.80
CA GLY A 333 40.71 -11.24 -14.93
C GLY A 333 41.91 -11.34 -15.86
N THR A 334 43.03 -11.84 -15.34
CA THR A 334 44.19 -12.22 -16.13
C THR A 334 43.85 -13.52 -16.86
N GLN A 335 43.53 -13.39 -18.15
CA GLN A 335 43.50 -14.51 -19.09
C GLN A 335 44.90 -15.14 -19.19
N ARG A 336 44.97 -16.47 -19.09
CA ARG A 336 46.14 -17.26 -19.45
C ARG A 336 46.35 -17.19 -20.97
N SER A 337 47.57 -16.90 -21.40
CA SER A 337 48.03 -17.16 -22.77
C SER A 337 48.66 -18.56 -22.86
N PRO A 338 48.61 -19.22 -24.02
CA PRO A 338 49.24 -20.51 -24.24
C PRO A 338 50.68 -20.35 -24.74
N GLU A 339 51.59 -21.16 -24.20
CA GLU A 339 52.72 -21.81 -24.89
C GLU A 339 53.27 -22.94 -24.02
#